data_AF-A0A2W5MLX8-F1
#
_entry.id   AF-A0A2W5MLX8-F1
#
_cell.length_a   1.000
_cell.length_b   1.000
_cell.length_c   1.000
_cell.angle_alpha   90.00
_cell.angle_beta   90.00
_cell.angle_gamma   90.00
#
_symmetry.space_group_name_H-M   'P 1'
#
loop_
_entity.id
_entity.type
_entity.pdbx_description
1 polymer ?
#
loop_
_entity_poly.entity_id
_entity_poly.type
_entity_poly.pdbx_seq_one_letter_code
_entity_poly.pdbx_strand_id
1 'polypeptide(L)'
;MSLAYLGAWLLPVWAGAALVAAWLRPARTGAALAVLLGYGHLLGLVLIAALAPWVVGDAVDRTFERVAPWLAGIAIVASALAFVLRRRWPADRGLAPVAAVPLPRWLWALVALMVLAMVWRVWGLAGEAVLRPTFPWDAWAAWQVKSKAWFLADRALPFVAPADWLLATDPQVRTLPSWRYPDFLTWLQLWYASAAGGWIEPAVNLAWSGALSALALAAYGQWRALGVPLWLAVALVWALVSLPLVDAHVALAGYADLWLMAMFGLAVFAGLHWARTRDRALGLLALAAALCLPLIKLEGTVWAGVLIVVSAWCCMPVRTRWGLAVLAVALVVLLAVGGWSVPLPGLGELRLGWGRIELGAVGTLDLYWRPVGEAVVAALFHLPNWHLLWYLLPVLIAWRWRRIAADPAAAWAARVLGVCLSLLFVLFFFTDASSWAVDYTSANRLFMQIVPAVFALAAALACGPAAAQPQPSAASRVFQPR
;
A
#
# COMPACT_ATOMS: atom_id res chain seq x y z
N MET A 1 24.82 -9.89 -15.03
CA MET A 1 23.47 -10.19 -14.50
C MET A 1 22.95 -11.42 -15.23
N SER A 2 22.51 -12.47 -14.52
CA SER A 2 22.01 -13.70 -15.16
C SER A 2 20.65 -13.45 -15.84
N LEU A 3 20.30 -14.28 -16.84
CA LEU A 3 18.98 -14.22 -17.48
C LEU A 3 17.85 -14.54 -16.50
N ALA A 4 18.08 -15.47 -15.56
CA ALA A 4 17.14 -15.80 -14.49
C ALA A 4 16.84 -14.58 -13.61
N TYR A 5 17.87 -13.87 -13.16
CA TYR A 5 17.71 -12.68 -12.33
C TYR A 5 17.03 -11.54 -13.10
N LEU A 6 17.33 -11.34 -14.38
CA LEU A 6 16.56 -10.40 -15.23
C LEU A 6 15.08 -10.80 -15.30
N GLY A 7 14.81 -12.10 -15.47
CA GLY A 7 13.47 -12.67 -15.44
C GLY A 7 12.73 -12.40 -14.13
N ALA A 8 13.44 -12.48 -12.99
CA ALA A 8 12.88 -12.19 -11.67
C ALA A 8 12.37 -10.75 -11.52
N TRP A 9 12.93 -9.81 -12.28
CA TRP A 9 12.48 -8.42 -12.35
C TRP A 9 11.34 -8.20 -13.35
N LEU A 10 11.45 -8.78 -14.54
CA LEU A 10 10.52 -8.51 -15.65
C LEU A 10 9.21 -9.30 -15.55
N LEU A 11 9.27 -10.55 -15.08
CA LEU A 11 8.12 -11.44 -15.08
C LEU A 11 6.99 -11.02 -14.12
N PRO A 12 7.26 -10.56 -12.88
CA PRO A 12 6.21 -10.01 -12.03
C PRO A 12 5.54 -8.80 -12.68
N VAL A 13 6.35 -7.89 -13.24
CA VAL A 13 5.85 -6.69 -13.93
C VAL A 13 4.95 -7.09 -15.10
N TRP A 14 5.37 -8.03 -15.94
CA TRP A 14 4.58 -8.48 -17.09
C TRP A 14 3.27 -9.15 -16.65
N ALA A 15 3.33 -10.11 -15.71
CA ALA A 15 2.14 -10.81 -15.23
C ALA A 15 1.12 -9.87 -14.60
N GLY A 16 1.56 -9.03 -13.66
CA GLY A 16 0.68 -8.06 -13.01
C GLY A 16 0.15 -7.01 -13.99
N ALA A 17 1.01 -6.45 -14.87
CA ALA A 17 0.58 -5.46 -15.85
C ALA A 17 -0.43 -6.04 -16.84
N ALA A 18 -0.24 -7.29 -17.28
CA ALA A 18 -1.18 -8.00 -18.15
C ALA A 18 -2.54 -8.19 -17.48
N LEU A 19 -2.58 -8.55 -16.19
CA LEU A 19 -3.83 -8.67 -15.43
C LEU A 19 -4.54 -7.32 -15.28
N VAL A 20 -3.81 -6.27 -14.93
CA VAL A 20 -4.39 -4.92 -14.81
C VAL A 20 -4.85 -4.42 -16.19
N ALA A 21 -4.12 -4.73 -17.26
CA ALA A 21 -4.51 -4.38 -18.63
C ALA A 21 -5.78 -5.14 -19.07
N ALA A 22 -5.91 -6.43 -18.74
CA ALA A 22 -7.12 -7.20 -19.00
C ALA A 22 -8.33 -6.64 -18.24
N TRP A 23 -8.09 -6.17 -17.02
CA TRP A 23 -9.11 -5.65 -16.13
C TRP A 23 -9.60 -4.23 -16.50
N LEU A 24 -8.66 -3.27 -16.57
CA LEU A 24 -8.95 -1.86 -16.82
C LEU A 24 -9.09 -1.55 -18.30
N ARG A 25 -8.36 -2.25 -19.17
CA ARG A 25 -8.28 -1.99 -20.62
C ARG A 25 -7.94 -0.53 -20.93
N PRO A 26 -6.83 0.01 -20.37
CA PRO A 26 -6.58 1.43 -20.40
C PRO A 26 -6.15 1.93 -21.78
N ALA A 27 -6.27 3.24 -21.97
CA ALA A 27 -5.81 3.95 -23.16
C ALA A 27 -4.33 3.69 -23.44
N ARG A 28 -3.89 3.87 -24.70
CA ARG A 28 -2.45 3.88 -25.04
C ARG A 28 -1.85 5.25 -24.74
N THR A 29 -1.73 5.59 -23.46
CA THR A 29 -1.09 6.82 -23.00
C THR A 29 0.09 6.51 -22.09
N GLY A 30 1.03 7.45 -21.96
CA GLY A 30 2.15 7.30 -21.02
C GLY A 30 1.69 7.18 -19.56
N ALA A 31 0.60 7.85 -19.18
CA ALA A 31 0.02 7.73 -17.85
C ALA A 31 -0.56 6.32 -17.60
N ALA A 32 -1.29 5.77 -18.57
CA ALA A 32 -1.79 4.40 -18.49
C ALA A 32 -0.66 3.38 -18.39
N LEU A 33 0.41 3.55 -19.17
CA LEU A 33 1.58 2.68 -19.08
C LEU A 33 2.21 2.74 -17.67
N ALA A 34 2.34 3.93 -17.08
CA ALA A 34 2.85 4.07 -15.72
C ALA A 34 1.95 3.37 -14.68
N VAL A 35 0.62 3.45 -14.83
CA VAL A 35 -0.31 2.67 -13.99
C VAL A 35 -0.07 1.17 -14.17
N LEU A 36 0.02 0.68 -15.40
CA LEU A 36 0.24 -0.75 -15.68
C LEU A 36 1.55 -1.26 -15.09
N LEU A 37 2.64 -0.50 -15.21
CA LEU A 37 3.94 -0.89 -14.66
C LEU A 37 3.97 -0.82 -13.14
N GLY A 38 3.42 0.25 -12.54
CA GLY A 38 3.40 0.43 -11.09
C GLY A 38 2.53 -0.60 -10.38
N TYR A 39 1.30 -0.80 -10.83
CA TYR A 39 0.43 -1.85 -10.30
C TYR A 39 0.95 -3.24 -10.66
N GLY A 40 1.48 -3.39 -11.88
CA GLY A 40 1.97 -4.67 -12.37
C GLY A 40 3.11 -5.23 -11.55
N HIS A 41 4.08 -4.40 -11.17
CA HIS A 41 5.18 -4.84 -10.33
C HIS A 41 4.69 -5.39 -8.97
N LEU A 42 3.91 -4.61 -8.22
CA LEU A 42 3.48 -5.00 -6.88
C LEU A 42 2.49 -6.16 -6.88
N LEU A 43 1.51 -6.16 -7.78
CA LEU A 43 0.56 -7.27 -7.90
C LEU A 43 1.25 -8.54 -8.42
N GLY A 44 2.22 -8.42 -9.32
CA GLY A 44 3.05 -9.54 -9.76
C GLY A 44 3.81 -10.20 -8.62
N LEU A 45 4.38 -9.41 -7.71
CA LEU A 45 5.07 -9.92 -6.52
C LEU A 45 4.10 -10.56 -5.51
N VAL A 46 2.88 -10.03 -5.37
CA VAL A 46 1.83 -10.69 -4.58
C VAL A 46 1.46 -12.04 -5.19
N LEU A 47 1.36 -12.15 -6.52
CA LEU A 47 1.11 -13.44 -7.18
C LEU A 47 2.23 -14.44 -6.92
N ILE A 48 3.49 -14.01 -6.92
CA ILE A 48 4.62 -14.87 -6.54
C ILE A 48 4.44 -15.39 -5.12
N ALA A 49 4.21 -14.50 -4.16
CA ALA A 49 4.02 -14.88 -2.76
C ALA A 49 2.79 -15.76 -2.54
N ALA A 50 1.74 -15.59 -3.33
CA ALA A 50 0.53 -16.41 -3.28
C ALA A 50 0.73 -17.80 -3.91
N LEU A 51 1.53 -17.91 -4.98
CA LEU A 51 1.78 -19.16 -5.68
C LEU A 51 2.87 -20.01 -5.01
N ALA A 52 3.91 -19.37 -4.46
CA ALA A 52 5.09 -20.04 -3.97
C ALA A 52 4.81 -21.15 -2.94
N PRO A 53 3.95 -20.96 -1.91
CA PRO A 53 3.63 -22.02 -0.95
C PRO A 53 3.11 -23.31 -1.58
N TRP A 54 2.42 -23.22 -2.72
CA TRP A 54 1.75 -24.35 -3.36
C TRP A 54 2.64 -25.09 -4.36
N VAL A 55 3.55 -24.38 -5.00
CA VAL A 55 4.34 -24.91 -6.11
C VAL A 55 5.76 -25.27 -5.68
N VAL A 56 6.31 -24.57 -4.69
CA VAL A 56 7.71 -24.73 -4.30
C VAL A 56 7.94 -26.02 -3.53
N GLY A 57 6.99 -26.47 -2.72
CA GLY A 57 7.18 -27.66 -1.87
C GLY A 57 8.41 -27.50 -0.96
N ASP A 58 9.22 -28.55 -0.85
CA ASP A 58 10.41 -28.51 0.02
C ASP A 58 11.60 -27.77 -0.60
N ALA A 59 11.74 -27.71 -1.93
CA ALA A 59 12.93 -27.10 -2.57
C ALA A 59 12.81 -25.58 -2.69
N VAL A 60 12.94 -24.91 -1.55
CA VAL A 60 12.82 -23.46 -1.40
C VAL A 60 13.91 -22.70 -2.15
N ASP A 61 15.09 -23.27 -2.30
CA ASP A 61 16.20 -22.70 -3.06
C ASP A 61 15.88 -22.52 -4.57
N ARG A 62 14.91 -23.28 -5.09
CA ARG A 62 14.41 -23.25 -6.48
C ARG A 62 13.10 -22.49 -6.65
N THR A 63 12.80 -21.57 -5.74
CA THR A 63 11.56 -20.75 -5.78
C THR A 63 11.33 -20.13 -7.17
N PHE A 64 12.35 -19.50 -7.77
CA PHE A 64 12.25 -18.91 -9.10
C PHE A 64 11.89 -19.93 -10.19
N GLU A 65 12.65 -21.02 -10.28
CA GLU A 65 12.47 -22.06 -11.31
C GLU A 65 11.07 -22.68 -11.25
N ARG A 66 10.56 -22.90 -10.02
CA ARG A 66 9.25 -23.51 -9.79
C ARG A 66 8.10 -22.55 -10.07
N VAL A 67 8.21 -21.28 -9.67
CA VAL A 67 7.12 -20.30 -9.79
C VAL A 67 7.08 -19.60 -11.15
N ALA A 68 8.23 -19.39 -11.81
CA ALA A 68 8.31 -18.64 -13.06
C ALA A 68 7.43 -19.20 -14.20
N PRO A 69 7.35 -20.53 -14.44
CA PRO A 69 6.47 -21.07 -15.49
C PRO A 69 4.99 -20.73 -15.27
N TRP A 70 4.51 -20.77 -14.03
CA TRP A 70 3.13 -20.42 -13.69
C TRP A 70 2.88 -18.93 -13.89
N LEU A 71 3.81 -18.09 -13.45
CA LEU A 71 3.71 -16.65 -13.61
C LEU A 71 3.74 -16.24 -15.09
N ALA A 72 4.56 -16.90 -15.91
CA ALA A 72 4.58 -16.73 -17.36
C ALA A 72 3.27 -17.19 -18.01
N GLY A 73 2.72 -18.35 -17.59
CA GLY A 73 1.41 -18.82 -18.05
C GLY A 73 0.30 -17.82 -17.77
N ILE A 74 0.25 -17.28 -16.54
CA ILE A 74 -0.69 -16.21 -16.17
C ILE A 74 -0.48 -14.97 -17.04
N ALA A 75 0.76 -14.55 -17.24
CA ALA A 75 1.08 -13.37 -18.06
C ALA A 75 0.62 -13.53 -19.52
N ILE A 76 0.84 -14.70 -20.12
CA ILE A 76 0.42 -15.02 -21.49
C ILE A 76 -1.11 -15.01 -21.59
N VAL A 77 -1.80 -15.74 -20.72
CA VAL A 77 -3.27 -15.82 -20.72
C VAL A 77 -3.90 -14.45 -20.48
N ALA A 78 -3.39 -13.69 -19.50
CA ALA A 78 -3.88 -12.35 -19.21
C ALA A 78 -3.60 -11.37 -20.37
N SER A 79 -2.44 -11.49 -21.04
CA SER A 79 -2.11 -10.65 -22.21
C SER A 79 -3.03 -10.96 -23.39
N ALA A 80 -3.28 -12.24 -23.66
CA ALA A 80 -4.21 -12.68 -24.70
C ALA A 80 -5.64 -12.21 -24.39
N LEU A 81 -6.08 -12.35 -23.15
CA LEU A 81 -7.38 -11.86 -22.70
C LEU A 81 -7.48 -10.33 -22.84
N ALA A 82 -6.46 -9.58 -22.42
CA ALA A 82 -6.41 -8.13 -22.59
C ALA A 82 -6.53 -7.71 -24.05
N PHE A 83 -5.83 -8.41 -24.95
CA PHE A 83 -5.88 -8.17 -26.39
C PHE A 83 -7.28 -8.45 -26.97
N VAL A 84 -7.88 -9.59 -26.63
CA VAL A 84 -9.22 -9.98 -27.10
C VAL A 84 -10.30 -9.03 -26.57
N LEU A 85 -10.29 -8.76 -25.26
CA LEU A 85 -11.27 -7.88 -24.63
C LEU A 85 -11.18 -6.45 -25.16
N ARG A 86 -9.98 -5.97 -25.45
CA ARG A 86 -9.76 -4.65 -26.03
C ARG A 86 -10.28 -4.53 -27.46
N ARG A 87 -10.16 -5.60 -28.27
CA ARG A 87 -10.72 -5.64 -29.63
C ARG A 87 -12.25 -5.67 -29.62
N ARG A 88 -12.85 -6.41 -28.68
CA ARG A 88 -14.32 -6.55 -28.58
C ARG A 88 -15.01 -5.35 -27.92
N TRP A 89 -14.35 -4.74 -26.94
CA TRP A 89 -14.91 -3.63 -26.16
C TRP A 89 -13.84 -2.55 -25.96
N PRO A 90 -13.69 -1.63 -26.94
CA PRO A 90 -12.85 -0.45 -26.77
C PRO A 90 -13.52 0.48 -25.74
N ALA A 91 -13.12 0.36 -24.48
CA ALA A 91 -13.60 1.22 -23.41
C ALA A 91 -12.41 1.70 -22.57
N ASP A 92 -12.20 3.02 -22.55
CA ASP A 92 -11.26 3.68 -21.65
C ASP A 92 -11.91 3.86 -20.28
N ARG A 93 -11.70 2.90 -19.39
CA ARG A 93 -12.21 2.96 -18.02
C ARG A 93 -11.37 3.92 -17.17
N GLY A 94 -11.85 5.17 -17.05
CA GLY A 94 -11.41 6.16 -16.06
C GLY A 94 -9.97 6.68 -16.16
N LEU A 95 -9.12 6.11 -17.00
CA LEU A 95 -7.74 6.54 -17.28
C LEU A 95 -7.64 7.34 -18.59
N ALA A 96 -8.73 7.99 -18.98
CA ALA A 96 -8.79 8.81 -20.18
C ALA A 96 -7.84 10.02 -20.06
N PRO A 97 -7.09 10.36 -21.12
CA PRO A 97 -6.16 11.48 -21.08
C PRO A 97 -6.92 12.79 -20.86
N VAL A 98 -6.48 13.58 -19.88
CA VAL A 98 -6.84 15.00 -19.83
C VAL A 98 -6.16 15.71 -20.98
N ALA A 99 -6.90 16.57 -21.67
CA ALA A 99 -6.38 17.41 -22.75
C ALA A 99 -5.05 18.06 -22.32
N ALA A 100 -4.00 17.81 -23.10
CA ALA A 100 -2.69 18.35 -22.79
C ALA A 100 -2.73 19.87 -22.95
N VAL A 101 -2.64 20.59 -21.84
CA VAL A 101 -2.37 22.01 -21.89
C VAL A 101 -0.91 22.19 -22.32
N PRO A 102 -0.61 22.92 -23.40
CA PRO A 102 0.76 23.14 -23.82
C PRO A 102 1.54 23.82 -22.69
N LEU A 103 2.66 23.22 -22.30
CA LEU A 103 3.52 23.77 -21.26
C LEU A 103 4.57 24.70 -21.90
N PRO A 104 4.91 25.83 -21.25
CA PRO A 104 6.03 26.65 -21.68
C PRO A 104 7.35 25.87 -21.57
N ARG A 105 8.34 26.20 -22.41
CA ARG A 105 9.62 25.47 -22.50
C ARG A 105 10.37 25.35 -21.17
N TRP A 106 10.35 26.39 -20.34
CA TRP A 106 11.02 26.37 -19.02
C TRP A 106 10.40 25.33 -18.07
N LEU A 107 9.09 25.11 -18.17
CA LEU A 107 8.38 24.14 -17.34
C LEU A 107 8.65 22.71 -17.81
N TRP A 108 8.85 22.51 -19.11
CA TRP A 108 9.37 21.26 -19.65
C TRP A 108 10.79 20.96 -19.14
N ALA A 109 11.67 21.96 -19.13
CA ALA A 109 13.01 21.82 -18.58
C ALA A 109 12.97 21.47 -17.08
N LEU A 110 12.09 22.12 -16.31
CA LEU A 110 11.87 21.78 -14.90
C LEU A 110 11.37 20.35 -14.72
N VAL A 111 10.36 19.93 -15.50
CA VAL A 111 9.84 18.54 -15.47
C VAL A 111 10.95 17.54 -15.78
N ALA A 112 11.75 17.77 -16.82
CA ALA A 112 12.86 16.90 -17.19
C ALA A 112 13.91 16.83 -16.08
N LEU A 113 14.26 17.97 -15.46
CA LEU A 113 15.18 18.02 -14.34
C LEU A 113 14.67 17.24 -13.13
N MET A 114 13.37 17.35 -12.80
CA MET A 114 12.78 16.61 -11.69
C MET A 114 12.72 15.10 -11.95
N VAL A 115 12.43 14.68 -13.19
CA VAL A 115 12.48 13.26 -13.56
C VAL A 115 13.90 12.73 -13.49
N LEU A 116 14.90 13.49 -13.97
CA LEU A 116 16.30 13.12 -13.85
C LEU A 116 16.72 13.02 -12.38
N ALA A 117 16.28 13.95 -11.54
CA ALA A 117 16.53 13.91 -10.10
C ALA A 117 15.90 12.67 -9.43
N MET A 118 14.67 12.27 -9.82
CA MET A 118 14.06 11.01 -9.36
C MET A 118 14.90 9.79 -9.74
N VAL A 119 15.29 9.70 -11.02
CA VAL A 119 16.10 8.59 -11.51
C VAL A 119 17.44 8.52 -10.78
N TRP A 120 18.11 9.67 -10.62
CA TRP A 120 19.35 9.78 -9.86
C TRP A 120 19.16 9.38 -8.40
N ARG A 121 18.06 9.79 -7.76
CA ARG A 121 17.75 9.45 -6.37
C ARG A 121 17.53 7.94 -6.20
N VAL A 122 16.68 7.33 -7.01
CA VAL A 122 16.44 5.88 -6.98
C VAL A 122 17.72 5.10 -7.27
N TRP A 123 18.53 5.57 -8.23
CA TRP A 123 19.83 4.98 -8.53
C TRP A 123 20.78 5.05 -7.32
N GLY A 124 20.88 6.22 -6.67
CA GLY A 124 21.70 6.38 -5.46
C GLY A 124 21.25 5.47 -4.32
N LEU A 125 19.94 5.36 -4.08
CA LEU A 125 19.37 4.48 -3.07
C LEU A 125 19.59 2.99 -3.39
N ALA A 126 19.48 2.61 -4.66
CA ALA A 126 19.84 1.27 -5.11
C ALA A 126 21.34 0.99 -4.89
N GLY A 127 22.19 1.98 -5.10
CA GLY A 127 23.61 1.94 -4.76
C GLY A 127 23.83 1.66 -3.27
N GLU A 128 23.15 2.38 -2.38
CA GLU A 128 23.21 2.13 -0.93
C GLU A 128 22.75 0.71 -0.57
N ALA A 129 21.63 0.24 -1.14
CA ALA A 129 21.10 -1.09 -0.89
C ALA A 129 22.03 -2.22 -1.40
N VAL A 130 22.83 -1.96 -2.44
CA VAL A 130 23.80 -2.91 -3.00
C VAL A 130 25.11 -2.91 -2.21
N LEU A 131 25.58 -1.74 -1.78
CA LEU A 131 26.88 -1.57 -1.16
C LEU A 131 26.87 -1.85 0.34
N ARG A 132 25.70 -1.76 0.99
CA ARG A 132 25.57 -2.04 2.43
C ARG A 132 25.14 -3.47 2.68
N PRO A 133 25.73 -4.16 3.67
CA PRO A 133 25.14 -5.37 4.20
C PRO A 133 23.78 -5.05 4.83
N THR A 134 22.92 -6.05 4.97
CA THR A 134 21.65 -5.88 5.68
C THR A 134 21.89 -5.31 7.08
N PHE A 135 21.32 -4.13 7.33
CA PHE A 135 21.57 -3.42 8.58
C PHE A 135 21.01 -4.22 9.77
N PRO A 136 21.78 -4.43 10.86
CA PRO A 136 21.41 -5.29 11.98
C PRO A 136 20.42 -4.62 12.92
N TRP A 137 19.26 -4.24 12.37
CA TRP A 137 18.11 -3.70 13.09
C TRP A 137 16.88 -4.50 12.67
N ASP A 138 15.81 -3.86 12.21
CA ASP A 138 14.54 -4.53 12.00
C ASP A 138 14.53 -5.40 10.73
N ALA A 139 15.17 -4.94 9.65
CA ALA A 139 15.37 -5.73 8.43
C ALA A 139 15.96 -7.10 8.76
N TRP A 140 17.07 -7.11 9.50
CA TRP A 140 17.72 -8.34 9.92
C TRP A 140 16.85 -9.12 10.91
N ALA A 141 16.48 -8.52 12.04
CA ALA A 141 15.86 -9.24 13.17
C ALA A 141 14.45 -9.77 12.86
N ALA A 142 13.66 -9.05 12.06
CA ALA A 142 12.26 -9.36 11.82
C ALA A 142 11.99 -9.94 10.42
N TRP A 143 12.71 -9.52 9.38
CA TRP A 143 12.22 -9.73 8.01
C TRP A 143 13.11 -10.60 7.12
N GLN A 144 14.42 -10.60 7.33
CA GLN A 144 15.35 -11.35 6.48
C GLN A 144 15.76 -12.71 7.05
N VAL A 145 15.83 -12.84 8.39
CA VAL A 145 16.27 -14.07 9.05
C VAL A 145 15.41 -15.28 8.64
N LYS A 146 14.08 -15.11 8.57
CA LYS A 146 13.18 -16.20 8.13
C LYS A 146 13.52 -16.69 6.72
N SER A 147 13.62 -15.77 5.78
CA SER A 147 13.91 -16.02 4.37
C SER A 147 15.26 -16.68 4.18
N LYS A 148 16.29 -16.17 4.87
CA LYS A 148 17.65 -16.72 4.83
C LYS A 148 17.70 -18.12 5.44
N ALA A 149 17.02 -18.34 6.56
CA ALA A 149 16.94 -19.65 7.19
C ALA A 149 16.25 -20.68 6.30
N TRP A 150 15.14 -20.30 5.65
CA TRP A 150 14.44 -21.18 4.70
C TRP A 150 15.29 -21.50 3.47
N PHE A 151 15.99 -20.49 2.92
CA PHE A 151 16.88 -20.67 1.77
C PHE A 151 18.05 -21.61 2.10
N LEU A 152 18.75 -21.37 3.21
CA LEU A 152 19.94 -22.15 3.59
C LEU A 152 19.60 -23.57 4.05
N ALA A 153 18.40 -23.79 4.59
CA ALA A 153 17.92 -25.12 4.97
C ALA A 153 17.28 -25.88 3.80
N ASP A 154 17.08 -25.21 2.67
CA ASP A 154 16.30 -25.66 1.51
C ASP A 154 14.96 -26.30 1.92
N ARG A 155 14.19 -25.59 2.74
CA ARG A 155 12.83 -25.93 3.17
C ARG A 155 12.20 -24.84 4.02
N ALA A 156 10.88 -24.82 4.07
CA ALA A 156 10.12 -23.94 4.96
C ALA A 156 10.19 -24.42 6.42
N LEU A 157 11.14 -23.89 7.18
CA LEU A 157 11.30 -24.19 8.61
C LEU A 157 10.16 -23.59 9.46
N PRO A 158 9.70 -24.26 10.52
CA PRO A 158 8.69 -23.72 11.43
C PRO A 158 9.27 -22.59 12.30
N PHE A 159 8.54 -21.47 12.37
CA PHE A 159 8.82 -20.35 13.26
C PHE A 159 7.69 -20.20 14.28
N VAL A 160 8.03 -20.25 15.57
CA VAL A 160 7.07 -20.25 16.69
C VAL A 160 7.34 -19.12 17.68
N ALA A 161 6.46 -18.97 18.68
CA ALA A 161 6.65 -17.99 19.74
C ALA A 161 7.95 -18.24 20.52
N PRO A 162 8.59 -17.20 21.09
CA PRO A 162 9.81 -17.38 21.88
C PRO A 162 9.64 -18.37 23.04
N ALA A 163 8.48 -18.38 23.70
CA ALA A 163 8.20 -19.32 24.79
C ALA A 163 8.12 -20.77 24.27
N ASP A 164 7.44 -21.00 23.16
CA ASP A 164 7.32 -22.33 22.55
C ASP A 164 8.68 -22.84 22.05
N TRP A 165 9.50 -21.94 21.50
CA TRP A 165 10.85 -22.26 21.04
C TRP A 165 11.79 -22.69 22.18
N LEU A 166 11.71 -22.03 23.34
CA LEU A 166 12.48 -22.43 24.54
C LEU A 166 12.10 -23.82 25.06
N LEU A 167 10.87 -24.26 24.79
CA LEU A 167 10.36 -25.57 25.18
C LEU A 167 10.50 -26.63 24.07
N ALA A 168 10.85 -26.22 22.85
CA ALA A 168 10.92 -27.11 21.69
C ALA A 168 12.14 -28.03 21.78
N THR A 169 11.92 -29.33 21.56
CA THR A 169 13.00 -30.34 21.50
C THR A 169 13.53 -30.55 20.08
N ASP A 170 12.80 -30.09 19.05
CA ASP A 170 13.22 -30.18 17.65
C ASP A 170 14.20 -29.04 17.30
N PRO A 171 15.46 -29.34 16.93
CA PRO A 171 16.47 -28.34 16.60
C PRO A 171 16.15 -27.52 15.33
N GLN A 172 15.14 -27.93 14.57
CA GLN A 172 14.70 -27.24 13.34
C GLN A 172 13.71 -26.10 13.63
N VAL A 173 13.08 -26.09 14.80
CA VAL A 173 12.17 -25.04 15.22
C VAL A 173 12.96 -23.76 15.50
N ARG A 174 12.50 -22.65 14.94
CA ARG A 174 13.12 -21.33 15.09
C ARG A 174 12.14 -20.34 15.70
N THR A 175 12.65 -19.18 16.11
CA THR A 175 11.84 -18.05 16.56
C THR A 175 12.43 -16.75 16.07
N LEU A 176 11.60 -15.71 16.01
CA LEU A 176 11.97 -14.32 15.75
C LEU A 176 10.82 -13.39 16.20
N PRO A 177 11.04 -12.08 16.39
CA PRO A 177 10.02 -11.16 16.91
C PRO A 177 8.71 -11.13 16.09
N SER A 178 8.82 -11.17 14.77
CA SER A 178 7.70 -11.16 13.81
C SER A 178 7.24 -12.57 13.39
N TRP A 179 7.36 -13.59 14.24
CA TRP A 179 7.08 -14.98 13.84
C TRP A 179 5.64 -15.21 13.35
N ARG A 180 4.67 -14.41 13.82
CA ARG A 180 3.26 -14.42 13.40
C ARG A 180 2.98 -13.64 12.12
N TYR A 181 3.96 -12.92 11.57
CA TYR A 181 3.73 -12.10 10.39
C TYR A 181 3.58 -12.96 9.13
N PRO A 182 2.81 -12.47 8.14
CA PRO A 182 2.66 -13.13 6.85
C PRO A 182 3.99 -13.36 6.12
N ASP A 183 4.03 -14.41 5.30
CA ASP A 183 5.25 -14.84 4.58
C ASP A 183 5.51 -14.11 3.26
N PHE A 184 4.79 -13.04 2.94
CA PHE A 184 4.96 -12.31 1.67
C PHE A 184 6.41 -11.89 1.44
N LEU A 185 7.04 -11.26 2.44
CA LEU A 185 8.45 -10.85 2.34
C LEU A 185 9.40 -12.05 2.27
N THR A 186 9.03 -13.16 2.89
CA THR A 186 9.83 -14.39 2.84
C THR A 186 9.88 -14.92 1.42
N TRP A 187 8.73 -15.11 0.78
CA TRP A 187 8.66 -15.58 -0.60
C TRP A 187 9.23 -14.59 -1.62
N LEU A 188 9.04 -13.29 -1.40
CA LEU A 188 9.66 -12.24 -2.21
C LEU A 188 11.19 -12.35 -2.21
N GLN A 189 11.80 -12.48 -1.03
CA GLN A 189 13.25 -12.57 -0.93
C GLN A 189 13.79 -13.88 -1.51
N LEU A 190 13.09 -14.99 -1.29
CA LEU A 190 13.41 -16.29 -1.88
C LEU A 190 13.35 -16.28 -3.40
N TRP A 191 12.37 -15.58 -3.99
CA TRP A 191 12.27 -15.37 -5.43
C TRP A 191 13.52 -14.70 -6.01
N TYR A 192 14.00 -13.61 -5.40
CA TYR A 192 15.20 -12.93 -5.88
C TYR A 192 16.49 -13.70 -5.57
N ALA A 193 16.60 -14.34 -4.41
CA ALA A 193 17.77 -15.14 -4.03
C ALA A 193 17.95 -16.35 -4.97
N SER A 194 16.87 -17.12 -5.20
CA SER A 194 16.89 -18.27 -6.11
C SER A 194 17.25 -17.86 -7.54
N ALA A 195 16.69 -16.76 -8.06
CA ALA A 195 17.01 -16.26 -9.40
C ALA A 195 18.45 -15.72 -9.52
N ALA A 196 19.01 -15.21 -8.42
CA ALA A 196 20.40 -14.78 -8.35
C ALA A 196 21.39 -15.96 -8.30
N GLY A 197 20.90 -17.19 -8.10
CA GLY A 197 21.70 -18.41 -7.98
C GLY A 197 22.27 -18.63 -6.57
N GLY A 198 21.75 -17.92 -5.56
CA GLY A 198 22.23 -18.00 -4.19
C GLY A 198 21.74 -16.85 -3.31
N TRP A 199 21.96 -16.96 -2.00
CA TRP A 199 21.68 -15.87 -1.07
C TRP A 199 22.73 -14.75 -1.23
N ILE A 200 22.48 -13.85 -2.19
CA ILE A 200 23.30 -12.66 -2.44
C ILE A 200 22.51 -11.45 -1.91
N GLU A 201 22.82 -11.03 -0.67
CA GLU A 201 22.08 -9.97 0.05
C GLU A 201 21.87 -8.70 -0.79
N PRO A 202 22.88 -8.13 -1.48
CA PRO A 202 22.69 -6.99 -2.38
C PRO A 202 21.61 -7.19 -3.44
N ALA A 203 21.55 -8.39 -4.04
CA ALA A 203 20.59 -8.71 -5.10
C ALA A 203 19.16 -8.79 -4.53
N VAL A 204 19.00 -9.42 -3.36
CA VAL A 204 17.71 -9.50 -2.67
C VAL A 204 17.22 -8.10 -2.25
N ASN A 205 18.12 -7.28 -1.72
CA ASN A 205 17.82 -5.95 -1.19
C ASN A 205 17.42 -4.93 -2.28
N LEU A 206 17.88 -5.11 -3.52
CA LEU A 206 17.50 -4.24 -4.64
C LEU A 206 15.97 -4.17 -4.86
N ALA A 207 15.21 -5.19 -4.44
CA ALA A 207 13.76 -5.24 -4.56
C ALA A 207 13.05 -3.99 -3.97
N TRP A 208 13.62 -3.36 -2.93
CA TRP A 208 13.04 -2.16 -2.31
C TRP A 208 13.07 -0.94 -3.24
N SER A 209 14.09 -0.81 -4.10
CA SER A 209 14.11 0.22 -5.15
C SER A 209 13.04 -0.02 -6.20
N GLY A 210 12.70 -1.29 -6.46
CA GLY A 210 11.56 -1.69 -7.28
C GLY A 210 10.22 -1.23 -6.69
N ALA A 211 10.03 -1.42 -5.38
CA ALA A 211 8.83 -0.97 -4.67
C ALA A 211 8.65 0.56 -4.76
N LEU A 212 9.72 1.33 -4.53
CA LEU A 212 9.67 2.80 -4.63
C LEU A 212 9.34 3.25 -6.07
N SER A 213 9.98 2.63 -7.06
CA SER A 213 9.74 2.92 -8.49
C SER A 213 8.31 2.60 -8.89
N ALA A 214 7.77 1.48 -8.43
CA ALA A 214 6.40 1.07 -8.69
C ALA A 214 5.38 2.05 -8.08
N LEU A 215 5.63 2.50 -6.84
CA LEU A 215 4.82 3.53 -6.19
C LEU A 215 4.87 4.84 -6.98
N ALA A 216 6.05 5.28 -7.44
CA ALA A 216 6.23 6.48 -8.23
C ALA A 216 5.41 6.44 -9.54
N LEU A 217 5.51 5.32 -10.27
CA LEU A 217 4.81 5.11 -11.53
C LEU A 217 3.29 5.04 -11.34
N ALA A 218 2.83 4.31 -10.32
CA ALA A 218 1.41 4.22 -9.98
C ALA A 218 0.84 5.59 -9.59
N ALA A 219 1.54 6.35 -8.75
CA ALA A 219 1.15 7.70 -8.34
C ALA A 219 1.08 8.65 -9.53
N TYR A 220 2.15 8.70 -10.35
CA TYR A 220 2.21 9.52 -11.57
C TYR A 220 1.02 9.21 -12.50
N GLY A 221 0.84 7.94 -12.85
CA GLY A 221 -0.18 7.51 -13.78
C GLY A 221 -1.59 7.83 -13.27
N GLN A 222 -1.86 7.54 -12.00
CA GLN A 222 -3.17 7.78 -11.39
C GLN A 222 -3.46 9.28 -11.25
N TRP A 223 -2.51 10.11 -10.84
CA TRP A 223 -2.73 11.56 -10.71
C TRP A 223 -2.86 12.26 -12.07
N ARG A 224 -2.13 11.82 -13.09
CA ARG A 224 -2.33 12.30 -14.48
C ARG A 224 -3.72 11.96 -14.99
N ALA A 225 -4.19 10.73 -14.74
CA ALA A 225 -5.57 10.35 -15.06
C ALA A 225 -6.61 11.12 -14.25
N LEU A 226 -6.29 11.50 -13.01
CA LEU A 226 -7.15 12.32 -12.15
C LEU A 226 -7.26 13.77 -12.64
N GLY A 227 -6.43 14.16 -13.61
CA GLY A 227 -6.38 15.50 -14.20
C GLY A 227 -5.44 16.47 -13.52
N VAL A 228 -4.53 15.99 -12.67
CA VAL A 228 -3.42 16.80 -12.16
C VAL A 228 -2.49 17.14 -13.33
N PRO A 229 -2.16 18.42 -13.60
CA PRO A 229 -1.29 18.80 -14.72
C PRO A 229 0.11 18.17 -14.59
N LEU A 230 0.79 17.95 -15.72
CA LEU A 230 2.05 17.18 -15.78
C LEU A 230 3.09 17.62 -14.77
N TRP A 231 3.41 18.92 -14.73
CA TRP A 231 4.43 19.45 -13.82
C TRP A 231 4.10 19.19 -12.35
N LEU A 232 2.83 19.32 -11.98
CA LEU A 232 2.39 19.14 -10.60
C LEU A 232 2.32 17.66 -10.23
N ALA A 233 1.94 16.79 -11.17
CA ALA A 233 1.99 15.34 -10.95
C ALA A 233 3.45 14.89 -10.71
N VAL A 234 4.39 15.36 -11.52
CA VAL A 234 5.83 15.09 -11.33
C VAL A 234 6.32 15.68 -10.01
N ALA A 235 5.91 16.89 -9.64
CA ALA A 235 6.29 17.51 -8.38
C ALA A 235 5.76 16.77 -7.15
N LEU A 236 4.50 16.33 -7.18
CA LEU A 236 3.92 15.50 -6.12
C LEU A 236 4.60 14.14 -6.03
N VAL A 237 5.00 13.54 -7.16
CA VAL A 237 5.70 12.24 -7.16
C VAL A 237 7.06 12.42 -6.53
N TRP A 238 7.80 13.47 -6.92
CA TRP A 238 9.09 13.80 -6.31
C TRP A 238 8.94 13.99 -4.81
N ALA A 239 7.97 14.79 -4.38
CA ALA A 239 7.73 15.05 -2.96
C ALA A 239 7.37 13.79 -2.17
N LEU A 240 6.64 12.83 -2.77
CA LEU A 240 6.33 11.55 -2.15
C LEU A 240 7.57 10.64 -2.04
N VAL A 241 8.33 10.49 -3.12
CA VAL A 241 9.42 9.50 -3.21
C VAL A 241 10.78 10.02 -2.75
N SER A 242 10.87 11.29 -2.38
CA SER A 242 12.09 11.90 -1.81
C SER A 242 12.00 12.12 -0.30
N LEU A 243 10.93 11.66 0.36
CA LEU A 243 10.80 11.77 1.81
C LEU A 243 11.95 11.03 2.49
N PRO A 244 12.69 11.65 3.43
CA PRO A 244 13.88 11.04 4.01
C PRO A 244 13.61 9.69 4.66
N LEU A 245 12.46 9.53 5.32
CA LEU A 245 12.11 8.26 5.95
C LEU A 245 11.79 7.17 4.92
N VAL A 246 11.13 7.52 3.80
CA VAL A 246 10.89 6.58 2.70
C VAL A 246 12.21 6.14 2.08
N ASP A 247 13.10 7.10 1.85
CA ASP A 247 14.44 6.85 1.32
C ASP A 247 15.28 5.97 2.24
N ALA A 248 15.19 6.17 3.57
CA ALA A 248 15.83 5.31 4.54
C ALA A 248 15.35 3.85 4.44
N HIS A 249 14.07 3.61 4.16
CA HIS A 249 13.53 2.25 3.99
C HIS A 249 13.97 1.58 2.68
N VAL A 250 14.39 2.37 1.67
CA VAL A 250 15.01 1.84 0.45
C VAL A 250 16.49 1.59 0.68
N ALA A 251 17.22 2.55 1.25
CA ALA A 251 18.66 2.45 1.49
C ALA A 251 19.02 1.36 2.52
N LEU A 252 18.19 1.18 3.56
CA LEU A 252 18.36 0.14 4.60
C LEU A 252 17.58 -1.14 4.28
N ALA A 253 17.22 -1.37 3.00
CA ALA A 253 16.39 -2.46 2.49
C ALA A 253 16.20 -3.70 3.39
N GLY A 254 14.96 -4.21 3.42
CA GLY A 254 14.57 -5.35 4.27
C GLY A 254 13.31 -5.09 5.08
N TYR A 255 12.82 -3.85 5.11
CA TYR A 255 11.70 -3.42 5.94
C TYR A 255 10.34 -3.70 5.26
N ALA A 256 9.34 -4.16 6.01
CA ALA A 256 7.99 -4.38 5.49
C ALA A 256 7.20 -3.09 5.20
N ASP A 257 7.52 -2.01 5.90
CA ASP A 257 6.70 -0.80 5.90
C ASP A 257 6.63 -0.12 4.53
N LEU A 258 7.70 -0.18 3.71
CA LEU A 258 7.70 0.35 2.35
C LEU A 258 6.71 -0.41 1.46
N TRP A 259 6.69 -1.74 1.55
CA TRP A 259 5.78 -2.59 0.76
C TRP A 259 4.33 -2.34 1.14
N LEU A 260 4.07 -2.20 2.45
CA LEU A 260 2.73 -1.90 2.95
C LEU A 260 2.29 -0.50 2.52
N MET A 261 3.16 0.51 2.64
CA MET A 261 2.93 1.86 2.14
C MET A 261 2.62 1.85 0.64
N ALA A 262 3.41 1.14 -0.15
CA ALA A 262 3.25 1.12 -1.60
C ALA A 262 1.91 0.48 -2.00
N MET A 263 1.58 -0.69 -1.44
CA MET A 263 0.30 -1.36 -1.69
C MET A 263 -0.90 -0.53 -1.19
N PHE A 264 -0.76 0.13 -0.04
CA PHE A 264 -1.79 1.04 0.49
C PHE A 264 -1.99 2.22 -0.47
N GLY A 265 -0.91 2.77 -1.00
CA GLY A 265 -0.94 3.81 -2.03
C GLY A 265 -1.69 3.38 -3.28
N LEU A 266 -1.41 2.18 -3.81
CA LEU A 266 -2.17 1.62 -4.94
C LEU A 266 -3.67 1.55 -4.64
N ALA A 267 -4.05 1.02 -3.48
CA ALA A 267 -5.47 0.94 -3.09
C ALA A 267 -6.10 2.34 -2.98
N VAL A 268 -5.40 3.30 -2.39
CA VAL A 268 -5.85 4.69 -2.27
C VAL A 268 -5.99 5.38 -3.62
N PHE A 269 -5.02 5.22 -4.53
CA PHE A 269 -5.04 5.90 -5.82
C PHE A 269 -6.16 5.37 -6.74
N ALA A 270 -6.41 4.06 -6.75
CA ALA A 270 -7.56 3.50 -7.44
C ALA A 270 -8.88 3.91 -6.75
N GLY A 271 -8.90 3.95 -5.41
CA GLY A 271 -10.06 4.36 -4.61
C GLY A 271 -10.46 5.82 -4.82
N LEU A 272 -9.49 6.73 -5.00
CA LEU A 272 -9.71 8.12 -5.39
C LEU A 272 -10.53 8.23 -6.68
N HIS A 273 -10.10 7.49 -7.71
CA HIS A 273 -10.76 7.48 -9.00
C HIS A 273 -12.17 6.90 -8.90
N TRP A 274 -12.31 5.78 -8.21
CA TRP A 274 -13.61 5.20 -7.94
C TRP A 274 -14.52 6.18 -7.17
N ALA A 275 -14.02 6.89 -6.17
CA ALA A 275 -14.81 7.86 -5.41
C ALA A 275 -15.34 8.98 -6.32
N ARG A 276 -14.54 9.42 -7.30
CA ARG A 276 -14.93 10.46 -8.27
C ARG A 276 -15.89 9.97 -9.34
N THR A 277 -15.59 8.84 -9.98
CA THR A 277 -16.28 8.38 -11.20
C THR A 277 -17.32 7.30 -10.93
N ARG A 278 -17.24 6.64 -9.77
CA ARG A 278 -17.97 5.42 -9.42
C ARG A 278 -17.73 4.25 -10.40
N ASP A 279 -16.61 4.27 -11.14
CA ASP A 279 -16.20 3.17 -12.02
C ASP A 279 -15.89 1.92 -11.18
N ARG A 280 -16.70 0.88 -11.37
CA ARG A 280 -16.59 -0.40 -10.66
C ARG A 280 -15.24 -1.08 -10.88
N ALA A 281 -14.62 -0.93 -12.05
CA ALA A 281 -13.34 -1.58 -12.32
C ALA A 281 -12.22 -1.00 -11.45
N LEU A 282 -12.21 0.32 -11.26
CA LEU A 282 -11.27 1.00 -10.37
C LEU A 282 -11.59 0.72 -8.89
N GLY A 283 -12.87 0.63 -8.54
CA GLY A 283 -13.29 0.23 -7.18
C GLY A 283 -12.87 -1.19 -6.83
N LEU A 284 -13.00 -2.13 -7.77
CA LEU A 284 -12.56 -3.51 -7.59
C LEU A 284 -11.03 -3.64 -7.59
N LEU A 285 -10.32 -2.81 -8.36
CA LEU A 285 -8.85 -2.75 -8.29
C LEU A 285 -8.39 -2.21 -6.92
N ALA A 286 -9.05 -1.17 -6.41
CA ALA A 286 -8.79 -0.63 -5.08
C ALA A 286 -9.06 -1.68 -3.99
N LEU A 287 -10.17 -2.42 -4.11
CA LEU A 287 -10.49 -3.52 -3.21
C LEU A 287 -9.45 -4.65 -3.29
N ALA A 288 -9.07 -5.08 -4.49
CA ALA A 288 -8.05 -6.11 -4.67
C ALA A 288 -6.71 -5.71 -4.03
N ALA A 289 -6.26 -4.47 -4.24
CA ALA A 289 -5.06 -3.94 -3.59
C ALA A 289 -5.21 -3.86 -2.06
N ALA A 290 -6.36 -3.44 -1.55
CA ALA A 290 -6.64 -3.40 -0.11
C ALA A 290 -6.60 -4.81 0.51
N LEU A 291 -7.16 -5.82 -0.17
CA LEU A 291 -7.13 -7.21 0.28
C LEU A 291 -5.73 -7.84 0.23
N CYS A 292 -4.76 -7.22 -0.47
CA CYS A 292 -3.36 -7.63 -0.43
C CYS A 292 -2.62 -7.10 0.80
N LEU A 293 -3.12 -6.06 1.48
CA LEU A 293 -2.44 -5.46 2.64
C LEU A 293 -2.20 -6.44 3.79
N PRO A 294 -3.19 -7.27 4.21
CA PRO A 294 -2.99 -8.27 5.27
C PRO A 294 -1.95 -9.33 4.90
N LEU A 295 -1.67 -9.54 3.62
CA LEU A 295 -0.65 -10.48 3.16
C LEU A 295 0.77 -9.95 3.37
N ILE A 296 0.95 -8.63 3.50
CA ILE A 296 2.27 -8.00 3.64
C ILE A 296 2.64 -7.88 5.12
N LYS A 297 1.70 -7.38 5.92
CA LYS A 297 1.95 -6.99 7.30
C LYS A 297 0.64 -7.04 8.11
N LEU A 298 0.70 -7.38 9.40
CA LEU A 298 -0.51 -7.47 10.25
C LEU A 298 -1.29 -6.15 10.29
N GLU A 299 -0.59 -5.02 10.40
CA GLU A 299 -1.17 -3.66 10.34
C GLU A 299 -1.92 -3.40 9.03
N GLY A 300 -1.58 -4.11 7.95
CA GLY A 300 -2.31 -4.07 6.70
C GLY A 300 -3.77 -4.49 6.81
N THR A 301 -4.12 -5.33 7.80
CA THR A 301 -5.52 -5.67 8.11
C THR A 301 -6.31 -4.45 8.56
N VAL A 302 -5.71 -3.61 9.40
CA VAL A 302 -6.32 -2.37 9.88
C VAL A 302 -6.54 -1.42 8.70
N TRP A 303 -5.52 -1.22 7.87
CA TRP A 303 -5.61 -0.33 6.70
C TRP A 303 -6.59 -0.82 5.64
N ALA A 304 -6.66 -2.12 5.39
CA ALA A 304 -7.69 -2.71 4.53
C ALA A 304 -9.10 -2.43 5.09
N GLY A 305 -9.29 -2.62 6.40
CA GLY A 305 -10.53 -2.31 7.11
C GLY A 305 -10.95 -0.85 6.93
N VAL A 306 -10.02 0.10 7.12
CA VAL A 306 -10.29 1.54 6.91
C VAL A 306 -10.75 1.80 5.48
N LEU A 307 -10.03 1.30 4.49
CA LEU A 307 -10.37 1.51 3.08
C LEU A 307 -11.74 0.95 2.72
N ILE A 308 -12.06 -0.26 3.18
CA ILE A 308 -13.34 -0.93 2.93
C ILE A 308 -14.48 -0.18 3.64
N VAL A 309 -14.33 0.11 4.93
CA VAL A 309 -15.37 0.78 5.74
C VAL A 309 -15.65 2.18 5.22
N VAL A 310 -14.62 2.99 4.97
CA VAL A 310 -14.79 4.35 4.44
C VAL A 310 -15.43 4.32 3.05
N SER A 311 -15.04 3.38 2.19
CA SER A 311 -15.65 3.23 0.86
C SER A 311 -17.11 2.79 0.95
N ALA A 312 -17.43 1.79 1.78
CA ALA A 312 -18.80 1.34 2.02
C ALA A 312 -19.66 2.48 2.58
N TRP A 313 -19.16 3.22 3.58
CA TRP A 313 -19.82 4.41 4.12
C TRP A 313 -20.15 5.42 3.02
N CYS A 314 -19.22 5.68 2.10
CA CYS A 314 -19.42 6.60 0.98
C CYS A 314 -20.43 6.11 -0.07
N CYS A 315 -20.84 4.84 -0.03
CA CYS A 315 -21.92 4.28 -0.85
C CYS A 315 -23.28 4.29 -0.16
N MET A 316 -23.31 4.37 1.17
CA MET A 316 -24.57 4.31 1.92
C MET A 316 -25.43 5.57 1.71
N PRO A 317 -26.76 5.45 1.72
CA PRO A 317 -27.67 6.58 1.78
C PRO A 317 -27.41 7.44 3.03
N VAL A 318 -27.65 8.75 2.93
CA VAL A 318 -27.45 9.70 4.04
C VAL A 318 -28.22 9.30 5.30
N ARG A 319 -29.44 8.77 5.16
CA ARG A 319 -30.25 8.28 6.28
C ARG A 319 -29.59 7.13 7.04
N THR A 320 -29.04 6.16 6.32
CA THR A 320 -28.33 5.01 6.92
C THR A 320 -27.06 5.47 7.63
N ARG A 321 -26.33 6.45 7.06
CA ARG A 321 -25.15 7.04 7.71
C ARG A 321 -25.51 7.69 9.04
N TRP A 322 -26.58 8.49 9.08
CA TRP A 322 -27.04 9.08 10.34
C TRP A 322 -27.47 8.02 11.35
N GLY A 323 -28.20 6.99 10.92
CA GLY A 323 -28.57 5.87 11.80
C GLY A 323 -27.35 5.16 12.40
N LEU A 324 -26.33 4.87 11.59
CA LEU A 324 -25.08 4.26 12.06
C LEU A 324 -24.26 5.21 12.93
N ALA A 325 -24.21 6.50 12.63
CA ALA A 325 -23.53 7.49 13.47
C ALA A 325 -24.20 7.60 14.85
N VAL A 326 -25.54 7.64 14.88
CA VAL A 326 -26.31 7.63 16.13
C VAL A 326 -26.07 6.33 16.90
N LEU A 327 -26.06 5.18 16.22
CA LEU A 327 -25.77 3.89 16.84
C LEU A 327 -24.33 3.84 17.41
N ALA A 328 -23.35 4.36 16.69
CA ALA A 328 -21.97 4.43 17.14
C ALA A 328 -21.83 5.34 18.37
N VAL A 329 -22.48 6.51 18.37
CA VAL A 329 -22.52 7.41 19.53
C VAL A 329 -23.24 6.73 20.70
N ALA A 330 -24.37 6.08 20.46
CA ALA A 330 -25.10 5.35 21.49
C ALA A 330 -24.25 4.22 22.09
N LEU A 331 -23.50 3.48 21.26
CA LEU A 331 -22.57 2.44 21.72
C LEU A 331 -21.44 3.04 22.55
N VAL A 332 -20.84 4.16 22.14
CA VAL A 332 -19.82 4.87 22.93
C VAL A 332 -20.38 5.34 24.27
N VAL A 333 -21.60 5.89 24.31
CA VAL A 333 -22.26 6.29 25.56
C VAL A 333 -22.56 5.07 26.43
N LEU A 334 -23.04 3.97 25.85
CA LEU A 334 -23.32 2.73 26.59
C LEU A 334 -22.04 2.14 27.20
N LEU A 335 -20.94 2.17 26.44
CA LEU A 335 -19.61 1.81 26.91
C LEU A 335 -19.12 2.74 28.03
N ALA A 336 -19.46 4.04 27.97
CA ALA A 336 -19.12 5.01 29.00
C ALA A 336 -19.90 4.84 30.31
N VAL A 337 -21.09 4.23 30.27
CA VAL A 337 -22.03 4.17 31.41
C VAL A 337 -21.90 2.90 32.25
N GLY A 338 -21.31 1.81 31.73
CA GLY A 338 -21.16 0.60 32.56
C GLY A 338 -20.40 -0.58 31.96
N GLY A 339 -19.85 -0.41 30.75
CA GLY A 339 -19.26 -1.52 30.00
C GLY A 339 -20.30 -2.58 29.59
N TRP A 340 -19.91 -3.44 28.65
CA TRP A 340 -20.76 -4.51 28.14
C TRP A 340 -19.95 -5.79 27.93
N SER A 341 -20.52 -6.93 28.31
CA SER A 341 -19.98 -8.26 28.06
C SER A 341 -20.82 -8.98 27.01
N VAL A 342 -20.21 -9.44 25.92
CA VAL A 342 -20.85 -10.24 24.88
C VAL A 342 -20.10 -11.57 24.73
N PRO A 343 -20.77 -12.73 24.86
CA PRO A 343 -20.16 -14.01 24.53
C PRO A 343 -19.93 -14.10 23.01
N LEU A 344 -18.67 -14.21 22.59
CA LEU A 344 -18.30 -14.42 21.19
C LEU A 344 -18.00 -15.91 20.95
N PRO A 345 -18.72 -16.59 20.03
CA PRO A 345 -18.44 -17.98 19.70
C PRO A 345 -16.99 -18.18 19.27
N GLY A 346 -16.26 -19.05 20.00
CA GLY A 346 -14.86 -19.39 19.71
C GLY A 346 -13.80 -18.41 20.21
N LEU A 347 -14.16 -17.24 20.74
CA LEU A 347 -13.22 -16.21 21.22
C LEU A 347 -13.36 -15.87 22.72
N GLY A 348 -14.34 -16.49 23.40
CA GLY A 348 -14.65 -16.24 24.80
C GLY A 348 -15.56 -15.03 25.00
N GLU A 349 -15.60 -14.47 26.21
CA GLU A 349 -16.33 -13.22 26.46
C GLU A 349 -15.52 -12.02 25.95
N LEU A 350 -16.16 -11.18 25.14
CA LEU A 350 -15.71 -9.82 24.86
C LEU A 350 -16.26 -8.93 25.96
N ARG A 351 -15.40 -8.43 26.86
CA ARG A 351 -15.77 -7.43 27.87
C ARG A 351 -15.21 -6.08 27.46
N LEU A 352 -16.10 -5.19 27.06
CA LEU A 352 -15.76 -3.80 26.78
C LEU A 352 -16.09 -2.97 28.02
N GLY A 353 -15.09 -2.61 28.80
CA GLY A 353 -15.24 -1.77 30.00
C GLY A 353 -14.69 -0.37 29.77
N TRP A 354 -14.97 0.54 30.71
CA TRP A 354 -14.30 1.84 30.74
C TRP A 354 -12.81 1.62 30.95
N GLY A 355 -12.01 2.01 29.97
CA GLY A 355 -10.56 1.88 30.05
C GLY A 355 -10.03 0.45 29.90
N ARG A 356 -10.83 -0.52 29.42
CA ARG A 356 -10.35 -1.88 29.16
C ARG A 356 -11.16 -2.58 28.07
N ILE A 357 -10.47 -3.29 27.17
CA ILE A 357 -11.08 -4.25 26.25
C ILE A 357 -10.49 -5.63 26.57
N GLU A 358 -11.31 -6.54 27.08
CA GLU A 358 -10.92 -7.94 27.28
C GLU A 358 -11.52 -8.80 26.17
N LEU A 359 -10.68 -9.58 25.51
CA LEU A 359 -11.10 -10.67 24.64
C LEU A 359 -10.55 -11.95 25.23
N GLY A 360 -11.41 -12.88 25.64
CA GLY A 360 -11.01 -14.10 26.35
C GLY A 360 -9.81 -14.84 25.72
N ALA A 361 -9.77 -14.97 24.40
CA ALA A 361 -8.68 -15.64 23.68
C ALA A 361 -7.44 -14.75 23.37
N VAL A 362 -7.54 -13.43 23.52
CA VAL A 362 -6.52 -12.47 23.05
C VAL A 362 -5.83 -11.75 24.22
N GLY A 363 -6.50 -11.65 25.37
CA GLY A 363 -6.03 -10.96 26.55
C GLY A 363 -6.75 -9.62 26.79
N THR A 364 -6.18 -8.82 27.68
CA THR A 364 -6.72 -7.53 28.12
C THR A 364 -5.94 -6.39 27.50
N LEU A 365 -6.64 -5.46 26.85
CA LEU A 365 -6.10 -4.20 26.35
C LEU A 365 -6.55 -3.09 27.29
N ASP A 366 -5.64 -2.58 28.10
CA ASP A 366 -5.93 -1.44 28.97
C ASP A 366 -5.90 -0.14 28.16
N LEU A 367 -6.97 0.64 28.27
CA LEU A 367 -7.18 1.91 27.60
C LEU A 367 -7.08 3.05 28.59
N TYR A 368 -5.99 3.80 28.54
CA TYR A 368 -5.82 4.97 29.42
C TYR A 368 -4.88 5.98 28.81
N TRP A 369 -5.08 7.24 29.19
CA TRP A 369 -4.31 8.35 28.64
C TRP A 369 -2.81 8.20 28.89
N ARG A 370 -2.02 8.34 27.82
CA ARG A 370 -0.56 8.31 27.82
C ARG A 370 -0.03 9.67 27.35
N PRO A 371 0.89 10.31 28.10
CA PRO A 371 1.40 11.64 27.77
C PRO A 371 2.48 11.59 26.66
N VAL A 372 2.14 11.10 25.47
CA VAL A 372 3.09 10.95 24.34
C VAL A 372 3.08 12.11 23.34
N GLY A 373 2.40 13.21 23.68
CA GLY A 373 2.19 14.34 22.78
C GLY A 373 3.49 14.93 22.24
N GLU A 374 4.50 15.11 23.10
CA GLU A 374 5.81 15.64 22.71
C GLU A 374 6.50 14.73 21.69
N ALA A 375 6.53 13.42 21.91
CA ALA A 375 7.13 12.46 21.00
C ALA A 375 6.40 12.43 19.64
N VAL A 376 5.07 12.47 19.63
CA VAL A 376 4.30 12.51 18.38
C VAL A 376 4.54 13.82 17.61
N VAL A 377 4.59 14.96 18.29
CA VAL A 377 4.92 16.25 17.68
C VAL A 377 6.34 16.24 17.14
N ALA A 378 7.31 15.77 17.91
CA ALA A 378 8.69 15.63 17.47
C ALA A 378 8.80 14.71 16.24
N ALA A 379 8.10 13.58 16.23
CA ALA A 379 8.09 12.64 15.11
C ALA A 379 7.58 13.26 13.80
N LEU A 380 6.56 14.13 13.87
CA LEU A 380 5.95 14.75 12.69
C LEU A 380 6.64 16.04 12.26
N PHE A 381 7.16 16.84 13.19
CA PHE A 381 7.59 18.21 12.92
C PHE A 381 9.08 18.46 13.16
N HIS A 382 9.71 17.79 14.13
CA HIS A 382 11.11 18.06 14.48
C HIS A 382 12.10 17.10 13.83
N LEU A 383 11.75 15.82 13.73
CA LEU A 383 12.62 14.83 13.08
C LEU A 383 12.67 15.07 11.57
N PRO A 384 13.85 14.89 10.94
CA PRO A 384 14.06 15.16 9.51
C PRO A 384 13.49 14.03 8.63
N ASN A 385 12.27 13.58 8.90
CA ASN A 385 11.63 12.43 8.25
C ASN A 385 10.75 12.81 7.06
N TRP A 386 10.24 14.05 7.03
CA TRP A 386 9.07 14.42 6.22
C TRP A 386 9.24 15.66 5.35
N HIS A 387 10.45 16.23 5.29
CA HIS A 387 10.66 17.59 4.73
C HIS A 387 9.66 18.59 5.34
N LEU A 388 8.84 19.23 4.50
CA LEU A 388 7.79 20.17 4.91
C LEU A 388 6.37 19.56 4.88
N LEU A 389 6.22 18.25 4.69
CA LEU A 389 4.94 17.59 4.42
C LEU A 389 3.86 17.95 5.46
N TRP A 390 4.16 17.74 6.75
CA TRP A 390 3.20 17.95 7.83
C TRP A 390 2.93 19.43 8.12
N TYR A 391 3.81 20.33 7.70
CA TYR A 391 3.59 21.78 7.76
C TYR A 391 2.68 22.26 6.63
N LEU A 392 2.86 21.74 5.41
CA LEU A 392 2.12 22.17 4.23
C LEU A 392 0.72 21.56 4.17
N LEU A 393 0.51 20.37 4.73
CA LEU A 393 -0.77 19.68 4.68
C LEU A 393 -1.91 20.48 5.35
N PRO A 394 -1.79 20.98 6.60
CA PRO A 394 -2.82 21.82 7.21
C PRO A 394 -3.09 23.10 6.42
N VAL A 395 -2.05 23.74 5.87
CA VAL A 395 -2.18 24.94 5.03
C VAL A 395 -2.97 24.64 3.77
N LEU A 396 -2.69 23.52 3.10
CA LEU A 396 -3.41 23.09 1.91
C LEU A 396 -4.88 22.77 2.21
N ILE A 397 -5.14 22.07 3.32
CA ILE A 397 -6.50 21.77 3.78
C ILE A 397 -7.25 23.07 4.09
N ALA A 398 -6.66 23.99 4.85
CA ALA A 398 -7.26 25.26 5.19
C ALA A 398 -7.53 26.12 3.94
N TRP A 399 -6.62 26.11 2.96
CA TRP A 399 -6.79 26.86 1.72
C TRP A 399 -7.88 26.27 0.81
N ARG A 400 -8.01 24.94 0.77
CA ARG A 400 -8.89 24.22 -0.17
C ARG A 400 -10.04 23.47 0.50
N TRP A 401 -10.41 23.79 1.74
CA TRP A 401 -11.42 23.06 2.51
C TRP A 401 -12.77 22.94 1.78
N ARG A 402 -13.19 23.99 1.05
CA ARG A 402 -14.42 23.96 0.24
C ARG A 402 -14.40 22.88 -0.83
N ARG A 403 -13.22 22.56 -1.40
CA ARG A 403 -13.07 21.47 -2.36
C ARG A 403 -13.19 20.10 -1.71
N ILE A 404 -12.78 19.93 -0.45
CA ILE A 404 -13.00 18.67 0.28
C ILE A 404 -14.51 18.37 0.32
N ALA A 405 -15.35 19.38 0.55
CA ALA A 405 -16.80 19.21 0.54
C ALA A 405 -17.39 18.98 -0.87
N ALA A 406 -16.82 19.62 -1.90
CA ALA A 406 -17.37 19.63 -3.25
C ALA A 406 -16.92 18.46 -4.14
N ASP A 407 -15.68 17.99 -4.02
CA ASP A 407 -15.14 16.88 -4.82
C ASP A 407 -15.23 15.54 -4.05
N PRO A 408 -16.00 14.56 -4.54
CA PRO A 408 -16.10 13.25 -3.92
C PRO A 408 -14.76 12.56 -3.67
N ALA A 409 -13.76 12.76 -4.54
CA ALA A 409 -12.44 12.17 -4.37
C ALA A 409 -11.69 12.79 -3.19
N ALA A 410 -11.66 14.12 -3.09
CA ALA A 410 -11.05 14.84 -1.98
C ALA A 410 -11.75 14.51 -0.66
N ALA A 411 -13.09 14.49 -0.64
CA ALA A 411 -13.88 14.04 0.51
C ALA A 411 -13.52 12.63 0.96
N TRP A 412 -13.42 11.68 0.02
CA TRP A 412 -13.10 10.30 0.33
C TRP A 412 -11.67 10.17 0.88
N ALA A 413 -10.68 10.78 0.25
CA ALA A 413 -9.29 10.74 0.71
C ALA A 413 -9.13 11.42 2.08
N ALA A 414 -9.81 12.55 2.32
CA ALA A 414 -9.81 13.20 3.63
C ALA A 414 -10.42 12.32 4.72
N ARG A 415 -11.48 11.55 4.43
CA ARG A 415 -12.07 10.60 5.38
C ARG A 415 -11.13 9.43 5.67
N VAL A 416 -10.51 8.85 4.64
CA VAL A 416 -9.51 7.78 4.82
C VAL A 416 -8.38 8.27 5.72
N LEU A 417 -7.79 9.43 5.39
CA LEU A 417 -6.71 10.01 6.18
C LEU A 417 -7.15 10.33 7.61
N GLY A 418 -8.33 10.93 7.78
CA GLY A 418 -8.88 11.26 9.10
C GLY A 418 -9.09 10.03 9.98
N VAL A 419 -9.64 8.95 9.43
CA VAL A 419 -9.82 7.68 10.16
C VAL A 419 -8.46 7.06 10.49
N CYS A 420 -7.50 7.03 9.56
CA CYS A 420 -6.16 6.53 9.83
C CYS A 420 -5.48 7.31 10.97
N LEU A 421 -5.50 8.65 10.92
CA LEU A 421 -4.93 9.49 11.97
C LEU A 421 -5.65 9.30 13.31
N SER A 422 -6.97 9.12 13.30
CA SER A 422 -7.75 8.84 14.52
C SER A 422 -7.36 7.50 15.14
N LEU A 423 -7.14 6.46 14.32
CA LEU A 423 -6.66 5.16 14.81
C LEU A 423 -5.26 5.25 15.39
N LEU A 424 -4.34 5.98 14.74
CA LEU A 424 -3.00 6.21 15.28
C LEU A 424 -3.01 7.04 16.56
N PHE A 425 -3.90 8.03 16.66
CA PHE A 425 -4.12 8.78 17.88
C PHE A 425 -4.59 7.86 19.02
N VAL A 426 -5.61 7.03 18.78
CA VAL A 426 -6.07 6.05 19.78
C VAL A 426 -4.95 5.08 20.16
N LEU A 427 -4.23 4.54 19.18
CA LEU A 427 -3.12 3.61 19.40
C LEU A 427 -2.05 4.22 20.31
N PHE A 428 -1.54 5.41 20.02
CA PHE A 428 -0.43 5.98 20.78
C PHE A 428 -0.85 6.64 22.08
N PHE A 429 -2.03 7.26 22.15
CA PHE A 429 -2.44 7.99 23.36
C PHE A 429 -3.23 7.15 24.35
N PHE A 430 -3.76 5.99 23.93
CA PHE A 430 -4.62 5.19 24.79
C PHE A 430 -4.14 3.75 24.99
N THR A 431 -3.03 3.31 24.41
CA THR A 431 -2.55 1.93 24.58
C THR A 431 -1.08 1.87 24.99
N ASP A 432 -0.59 0.66 25.30
CA ASP A 432 0.82 0.40 25.60
C ASP A 432 1.76 0.65 24.41
N ALA A 433 1.21 0.76 23.20
CA ALA A 433 1.96 1.20 22.01
C ALA A 433 2.51 2.64 22.13
N SER A 434 2.07 3.40 23.14
CA SER A 434 2.67 4.67 23.56
C SER A 434 4.19 4.58 23.76
N SER A 435 4.68 3.49 24.35
CA SER A 435 6.12 3.23 24.53
C SER A 435 6.90 3.29 23.21
N TRP A 436 6.36 2.67 22.16
CA TRP A 436 6.96 2.70 20.82
C TRP A 436 6.85 4.06 20.12
N ALA A 437 5.97 4.94 20.61
CA ALA A 437 5.91 6.32 20.16
C ALA A 437 7.03 7.15 20.78
N VAL A 438 7.30 6.95 22.08
CA VAL A 438 8.39 7.60 22.82
C VAL A 438 9.76 7.24 22.24
N ASP A 439 9.97 5.97 21.91
CA ASP A 439 11.24 5.50 21.33
C ASP A 439 11.35 5.78 19.82
N TYR A 440 10.34 6.43 19.21
CA TYR A 440 10.25 6.72 17.78
C TYR A 440 10.30 5.50 16.84
N THR A 441 10.31 4.28 17.39
CA THR A 441 10.47 3.03 16.66
C THR A 441 9.28 2.72 15.77
N SER A 442 8.05 2.86 16.29
CA SER A 442 6.82 2.56 15.54
C SER A 442 6.10 3.80 15.02
N ALA A 443 6.20 4.95 15.71
CA ALA A 443 5.48 6.17 15.31
C ALA A 443 5.81 6.59 13.88
N ASN A 444 7.09 6.79 13.57
CA ASN A 444 7.52 7.23 12.23
C ASN A 444 7.09 6.25 11.14
N ARG A 445 7.22 4.94 11.39
CA ARG A 445 6.86 3.89 10.45
C ARG A 445 5.36 3.84 10.16
N LEU A 446 4.53 3.92 11.19
CA LEU A 446 3.08 3.87 11.05
C LEU A 446 2.54 5.13 10.35
N PHE A 447 3.10 6.31 10.62
CA PHE A 447 2.80 7.50 9.85
C PHE A 447 3.25 7.38 8.39
N MET A 448 4.39 6.74 8.13
CA MET A 448 4.89 6.53 6.76
C MET A 448 3.89 5.74 5.91
N GLN A 449 3.29 4.69 6.47
CA GLN A 449 2.36 3.82 5.76
C GLN A 449 1.15 4.58 5.19
N ILE A 450 0.72 5.68 5.83
CA ILE A 450 -0.45 6.48 5.43
C ILE A 450 -0.10 7.68 4.54
N VAL A 451 1.18 7.98 4.32
CA VAL A 451 1.64 9.09 3.48
C VAL A 451 1.02 9.08 2.07
N PRO A 452 0.82 7.94 1.39
CA PRO A 452 0.13 7.94 0.10
C PRO A 452 -1.27 8.55 0.14
N ALA A 453 -2.00 8.43 1.25
CA ALA A 453 -3.30 9.09 1.44
C ALA A 453 -3.17 10.62 1.56
N VAL A 454 -2.08 11.11 2.16
CA VAL A 454 -1.76 12.54 2.23
C VAL A 454 -1.54 13.11 0.82
N PHE A 455 -0.69 12.46 0.02
CA PHE A 455 -0.43 12.91 -1.35
C PHE A 455 -1.62 12.70 -2.30
N ALA A 456 -2.40 11.65 -2.08
CA ALA A 456 -3.68 11.44 -2.76
C ALA A 456 -4.67 12.59 -2.51
N LEU A 457 -4.80 13.02 -1.25
CA LEU A 457 -5.61 14.20 -0.90
C LEU A 457 -5.04 15.46 -1.57
N ALA A 458 -3.73 15.68 -1.50
CA ALA A 458 -3.08 16.83 -2.14
C ALA A 458 -3.32 16.87 -3.66
N ALA A 459 -3.19 15.72 -4.34
CA ALA A 459 -3.49 15.57 -5.76
C ALA A 459 -4.96 15.88 -6.07
N ALA A 460 -5.90 15.34 -5.28
CA ALA A 460 -7.33 15.61 -5.47
C ALA A 460 -7.67 17.10 -5.27
N LEU A 461 -7.06 17.75 -4.27
CA LEU A 461 -7.23 19.19 -4.02
C LEU A 461 -6.60 20.07 -5.10
N ALA A 462 -5.56 19.58 -5.77
CA ALA A 462 -4.85 20.25 -6.85
C ALA A 462 -5.55 20.13 -8.22
N CYS A 463 -6.37 19.10 -8.45
CA CYS A 463 -7.13 18.93 -9.70
C CYS A 463 -7.99 20.17 -10.00
N GLY A 464 -8.10 20.57 -11.27
CA GLY A 464 -9.07 21.59 -11.69
C GLY A 464 -10.52 21.15 -11.38
N PRO A 465 -11.50 22.07 -11.34
CA PRO A 465 -12.90 21.67 -11.30
C PRO A 465 -13.13 20.72 -12.48
N ALA A 466 -13.71 19.55 -12.20
CA ALA A 466 -14.00 18.58 -13.24
C ALA A 466 -14.80 19.30 -14.33
N ALA A 467 -14.26 19.38 -15.55
CA ALA A 467 -15.07 19.71 -16.70
C ALA A 467 -16.21 18.70 -16.67
N ALA A 468 -17.44 19.19 -16.50
CA ALA A 468 -18.62 18.34 -16.44
C ALA A 468 -18.51 17.36 -17.61
N GLN A 469 -18.41 16.06 -17.31
CA GLN A 469 -18.47 15.07 -18.37
C GLN A 469 -19.73 15.37 -19.16
N PRO A 470 -19.66 15.53 -20.50
CA PRO A 470 -20.86 15.70 -21.29
C PRO A 470 -21.75 14.51 -20.96
N GLN A 471 -22.94 14.79 -20.43
CA GLN A 471 -23.94 13.75 -20.19
C GLN A 471 -24.05 12.94 -21.49
N PRO A 472 -24.06 11.60 -21.43
CA PRO A 472 -24.34 10.81 -22.61
C PRO A 472 -25.67 11.33 -23.17
N SER A 473 -25.62 11.85 -24.40
CA SER A 473 -26.78 12.46 -25.02
C SER A 473 -27.93 11.45 -25.01
N ALA A 474 -29.13 11.92 -24.71
CA ALA A 474 -30.34 11.10 -24.66
C ALA A 474 -30.63 10.32 -25.97
N ALA A 475 -29.87 10.57 -27.04
CA ALA A 475 -29.92 9.87 -28.31
C ALA A 475 -29.54 8.38 -28.22
N SER A 476 -28.85 7.90 -27.17
CA SER A 476 -28.53 6.47 -27.04
C SER A 476 -29.62 5.62 -26.38
N ARG A 477 -30.80 6.17 -26.08
CA ARG A 477 -31.96 5.40 -25.56
C ARG A 477 -32.96 4.96 -26.62
N VAL A 478 -32.78 5.36 -27.88
CA VAL A 478 -33.70 5.01 -28.98
C VAL A 478 -33.06 3.95 -29.87
N PHE A 479 -32.89 2.72 -29.37
CA PHE A 479 -32.79 1.52 -30.21
C PHE A 479 -32.88 0.28 -29.30
N GLN A 480 -34.10 -0.03 -28.86
CA GLN A 480 -34.48 -1.41 -28.58
C GLN A 480 -35.58 -1.78 -29.59
N PRO A 481 -35.32 -2.63 -30.59
CA PRO A 481 -36.38 -3.25 -31.35
C PRO A 481 -37.09 -4.29 -30.46
N ARG A 482 -38.41 -4.33 -30.60
CA ARG A 482 -39.33 -5.24 -29.92
C ARG A 482 -39.07 -6.70 -30.29
#